data_AF-K3ZL51-F1
#
_entry.id   AF-K3ZL51-F1
#
_cell.length_a   1.000
_cell.length_b   1.000
_cell.length_c   1.000
_cell.angle_alpha   90.00
_cell.angle_beta   90.00
_cell.angle_gamma   90.00
#
_symmetry.space_group_name_H-M   'P 1'
#
loop_
_entity.id
_entity.type
_entity.pdbx_description
1 polymer ?
#
loop_
_entity_poly.entity_id
_entity_poly.type
_entity_poly.pdbx_seq_one_letter_code
_entity_poly.pdbx_strand_id
1 'polypeptide(L)'
;MASRPKLSGIQRQVLALYRGFLRTARLKAPEERHRIESVVSAEFRDNARNVDRRNFVCIEYLLRRGKRQLEQLKNPDITGLATLEVKKGESRRRQGPLEDAGPPEAKKQCILEMMKLQEKQR
;
A
#
# COMPACT_ATOMS: atom_id res chain seq x y z
N MET A 1 27.91 9.22 -0.01
CA MET A 1 26.69 9.39 -0.83
C MET A 1 25.96 8.05 -0.88
N ALA A 2 24.89 7.84 -0.10
CA ALA A 2 24.17 6.58 -0.11
C ALA A 2 23.48 6.39 -1.47
N SER A 3 23.83 5.33 -2.19
CA SER A 3 23.20 4.97 -3.46
C SER A 3 21.72 4.68 -3.21
N ARG A 4 20.82 5.40 -3.89
CA ARG A 4 19.38 5.11 -3.82
C ARG A 4 19.18 3.66 -4.27
N PRO A 5 18.58 2.79 -3.44
CA PRO A 5 18.31 1.42 -3.84
C PRO A 5 17.53 1.41 -5.16
N LYS A 6 18.01 0.64 -6.16
CA LYS A 6 17.28 0.45 -7.41
C LYS A 6 15.99 -0.30 -7.10
N LEU A 7 14.87 0.42 -7.19
CA LEU A 7 13.54 -0.16 -7.02
C LEU A 7 13.21 -1.05 -8.22
N SER A 8 12.63 -2.21 -7.97
CA SER A 8 12.13 -3.09 -9.02
C SER A 8 10.95 -2.45 -9.78
N GLY A 9 10.66 -2.96 -10.98
CA GLY A 9 9.55 -2.47 -11.80
C GLY A 9 8.21 -2.49 -11.04
N ILE A 10 7.94 -3.58 -10.32
CA ILE A 10 6.69 -3.71 -9.55
C ILE A 10 6.67 -2.78 -8.33
N GLN A 11 7.81 -2.56 -7.65
CA GLN A 11 7.90 -1.59 -6.57
C GLN A 11 7.63 -0.17 -7.05
N ARG A 12 8.14 0.20 -8.24
CA ARG A 12 7.83 1.48 -8.87
C ARG A 12 6.33 1.63 -9.16
N GLN A 13 5.67 0.57 -9.65
CA GLN A 13 4.23 0.59 -9.90
C GLN A 13 3.43 0.77 -8.62
N VAL A 14 3.79 0.09 -7.53
CA VAL A 14 3.14 0.22 -6.21
C VAL A 14 3.26 1.66 -5.70
N LEU A 15 4.45 2.27 -5.79
CA LEU A 15 4.64 3.66 -5.39
C LEU A 15 3.88 4.65 -6.28
N ALA A 16 3.87 4.42 -7.60
CA ALA A 16 3.14 5.27 -8.54
C ALA A 16 1.64 5.26 -8.22
N LEU A 17 1.10 4.09 -7.87
CA LEU A 17 -0.30 3.93 -7.46
C LEU A 17 -0.59 4.66 -6.15
N TYR A 18 0.22 4.46 -5.11
CA TYR A 18 0.08 5.18 -3.84
C TYR A 18 0.09 6.70 -4.02
N ARG A 19 1.07 7.21 -4.78
CA ARG A 19 1.17 8.65 -5.12
C ARG A 19 -0.01 9.12 -5.97
N GLY A 20 -0.62 8.23 -6.75
CA GLY A 20 -1.83 8.51 -7.51
C GLY A 20 -2.97 8.86 -6.56
N PHE A 21 -3.23 8.01 -5.57
CA PHE A 21 -4.26 8.25 -4.56
C PHE A 21 -4.04 9.57 -3.80
N LEU A 22 -2.81 9.82 -3.32
CA LEU A 22 -2.51 11.08 -2.61
C LEU A 22 -2.70 12.32 -3.48
N ARG A 23 -2.42 12.23 -4.80
CA ARG A 23 -2.66 13.34 -5.72
C ARG A 23 -4.15 13.58 -5.94
N THR A 24 -4.93 12.53 -6.16
CA THR A 24 -6.38 12.63 -6.31
C THR A 24 -7.04 13.13 -5.02
N ALA A 25 -6.57 12.68 -3.85
CA ALA A 25 -7.06 13.14 -2.54
C ALA A 25 -6.89 14.66 -2.36
N ARG A 26 -5.81 15.25 -2.90
CA ARG A 26 -5.59 16.71 -2.84
C ARG A 26 -6.59 17.53 -3.66
N LEU A 27 -7.28 16.90 -4.61
CA LEU A 27 -8.32 17.54 -5.43
C LEU A 27 -9.71 17.46 -4.76
N LYS A 28 -9.83 16.72 -3.65
CA LYS A 28 -11.08 16.57 -2.88
C LYS A 28 -11.09 17.55 -1.70
N ALA A 29 -12.27 17.72 -1.08
CA ALA A 29 -12.43 18.55 0.11
C ALA A 29 -11.48 18.11 1.25
N PRO A 30 -11.04 19.01 2.14
CA PRO A 30 -10.05 18.71 3.18
C PRO A 30 -10.42 17.51 4.06
N GLU A 31 -11.69 17.41 4.46
CA GLU A 31 -12.21 16.30 5.27
C GLU A 31 -12.10 14.95 4.54
N GLU A 32 -12.52 14.92 3.28
CA GLU A 32 -12.47 13.73 2.45
C GLU A 32 -11.03 13.34 2.10
N ARG A 33 -10.18 14.34 1.85
CA ARG A 33 -8.75 14.14 1.67
C ARG A 33 -8.14 13.39 2.86
N HIS A 34 -8.41 13.81 4.09
CA HIS A 34 -7.87 13.14 5.29
C HIS A 34 -8.39 11.71 5.43
N ARG A 35 -9.66 11.46 5.11
CA ARG A 35 -10.24 10.11 5.10
C ARG A 35 -9.54 9.22 4.07
N ILE A 36 -9.39 9.70 2.83
CA ILE A 36 -8.71 8.99 1.75
C ILE A 36 -7.26 8.69 2.12
N GLU A 37 -6.51 9.70 2.58
CA GLU A 37 -5.10 9.54 2.99
C GLU A 37 -4.98 8.47 4.09
N SER A 38 -5.83 8.52 5.11
CA SER A 38 -5.84 7.54 6.21
C SER A 38 -6.11 6.11 5.74
N VAL A 39 -7.18 5.91 4.96
CA VAL A 39 -7.57 4.59 4.43
C VAL A 39 -6.47 4.02 3.53
N VAL A 40 -5.98 4.82 2.57
CA VAL A 40 -4.94 4.38 1.64
C VAL A 40 -3.65 4.04 2.39
N SER A 41 -3.22 4.87 3.34
CA SER A 41 -2.02 4.57 4.13
C SER A 41 -2.20 3.32 4.99
N ALA A 42 -3.37 3.08 5.58
CA ALA A 42 -3.65 1.87 6.34
C ALA A 42 -3.60 0.62 5.46
N GLU A 43 -4.30 0.61 4.32
CA GLU A 43 -4.32 -0.53 3.41
C GLU A 43 -2.93 -0.85 2.84
N PHE A 44 -2.15 0.15 2.44
CA PHE A 44 -0.80 -0.08 1.93
C PHE A 44 0.14 -0.62 3.01
N ARG A 45 0.00 -0.16 4.26
CA ARG A 45 0.76 -0.71 5.41
C ARG A 45 0.39 -2.15 5.68
N ASP A 46 -0.90 -2.48 5.68
CA ASP A 46 -1.36 -3.82 5.96
C ASP A 46 -0.97 -4.79 4.85
N ASN A 47 -1.10 -4.39 3.58
CA ASN A 47 -0.62 -5.19 2.46
C ASN A 47 0.90 -5.42 2.53
N ALA A 48 1.68 -4.40 2.90
CA ALA A 48 3.13 -4.52 3.07
C ALA A 48 3.54 -5.51 4.18
N ARG A 49 2.72 -5.66 5.23
CA ARG A 49 2.93 -6.61 6.33
C ARG A 49 2.50 -8.03 5.96
N ASN A 50 1.43 -8.15 5.18
CA ASN A 50 0.70 -9.40 5.00
C ASN A 50 0.97 -10.10 3.65
N VAL A 51 1.47 -9.38 2.64
CA VAL A 51 1.72 -9.91 1.30
C VAL A 51 3.21 -10.17 1.14
N ASP A 52 3.57 -11.40 0.76
CA ASP A 52 4.95 -11.74 0.43
C ASP A 52 5.39 -10.96 -0.82
N ARG A 53 6.58 -10.37 -0.77
CA ARG A 53 7.24 -9.67 -1.87
C ARG A 53 7.47 -10.56 -3.11
N ARG A 54 7.49 -11.88 -2.93
CA ARG A 54 7.62 -12.89 -3.99
C ARG A 54 6.28 -13.31 -4.59
N ASN A 55 5.15 -12.95 -3.97
CA ASN A 55 3.83 -13.27 -4.48
C ASN A 55 3.40 -12.24 -5.55
N PHE A 56 4.04 -12.32 -6.72
CA PHE A 56 3.80 -11.41 -7.83
C PHE A 56 2.33 -11.41 -8.28
N VAL A 57 1.66 -12.57 -8.26
CA VAL A 57 0.24 -12.70 -8.63
C VAL A 57 -0.66 -11.88 -7.71
N CYS A 58 -0.44 -11.97 -6.40
CA CYS A 58 -1.19 -11.18 -5.42
C CYS A 58 -0.90 -9.68 -5.55
N ILE A 59 0.37 -9.30 -5.71
CA ILE A 59 0.77 -7.89 -5.87
C ILE A 59 0.15 -7.30 -7.14
N GLU A 60 0.16 -8.03 -8.25
CA GLU A 60 -0.47 -7.60 -9.49
C GLU A 60 -1.99 -7.45 -9.36
N TYR A 61 -2.65 -8.39 -8.68
CA TYR A 61 -4.08 -8.28 -8.41
C TYR A 61 -4.40 -7.00 -7.63
N LEU A 62 -3.64 -6.73 -6.56
CA LEU A 62 -3.79 -5.52 -5.76
C LEU A 62 -3.49 -4.25 -6.58
N LEU A 63 -2.49 -4.27 -7.45
CA LEU A 63 -2.18 -3.16 -8.36
C LEU A 63 -3.33 -2.89 -9.34
N ARG A 64 -3.88 -3.93 -9.98
CA ARG A 64 -5.02 -3.80 -10.90
C ARG A 64 -6.26 -3.27 -10.16
N ARG A 65 -6.55 -3.81 -8.98
CA ARG A 65 -7.67 -3.39 -8.14
C ARG A 65 -7.52 -1.93 -7.69
N GLY A 66 -6.38 -1.55 -7.15
CA GLY A 66 -6.13 -0.19 -6.69
C GLY A 66 -6.15 0.82 -7.83
N LYS A 67 -5.69 0.45 -9.04
CA LYS A 67 -5.85 1.32 -10.23
C LYS A 67 -7.33 1.59 -10.54
N ARG A 68 -8.21 0.59 -10.45
CA ARG A 68 -9.65 0.79 -10.65
C ARG A 68 -10.24 1.73 -9.59
N GLN A 69 -9.88 1.54 -8.33
CA GLN A 69 -10.30 2.43 -7.24
C GLN A 69 -9.79 3.87 -7.43
N LEU A 70 -8.56 4.02 -7.93
CA LEU A 70 -8.00 5.33 -8.23
C LEU A 70 -8.76 6.02 -9.38
N GLU A 71 -9.08 5.30 -10.45
CA GLU A 71 -9.89 5.87 -11.56
C GLU A 71 -11.30 6.25 -11.08
N GLN A 72 -11.93 5.45 -10.23
CA GLN A 72 -13.20 5.81 -9.61
C GLN A 72 -13.08 7.08 -8.76
N LEU A 73 -12.04 7.18 -7.93
CA LEU A 73 -11.84 8.34 -7.06
C LEU A 73 -11.60 9.64 -7.83
N LYS A 74 -11.08 9.56 -9.08
CA LYS A 74 -10.93 10.73 -9.95
C LYS A 74 -12.27 11.30 -10.40
N ASN A 75 -13.35 10.51 -10.43
CA ASN A 75 -14.67 11.05 -10.69
C ASN A 75 -15.06 11.98 -9.53
N PRO A 76 -15.49 13.23 -9.82
CA PRO A 76 -15.83 14.20 -8.79
C PRO A 76 -16.97 13.72 -7.89
N ASP A 77 -17.93 12.98 -8.46
CA ASP A 77 -19.15 12.49 -7.80
C ASP A 77 -18.89 11.37 -6.78
N ILE A 78 -17.70 10.74 -6.81
CA ILE A 78 -17.33 9.68 -5.88
C ILE A 78 -16.60 10.30 -4.69
N THR A 79 -17.25 10.31 -3.54
CA THR A 79 -16.79 10.93 -2.29
C THR A 79 -16.27 9.90 -1.28
N GLY A 80 -15.93 8.69 -1.69
CA GLY A 80 -15.44 7.69 -0.73
C GLY A 80 -14.70 6.51 -1.37
N LEU A 81 -13.74 5.96 -0.63
CA LEU A 81 -13.10 4.70 -0.96
C LEU A 81 -13.87 3.55 -0.30
N ALA A 82 -14.42 2.65 -1.11
CA ALA A 82 -14.90 1.37 -0.60
C ALA A 82 -13.71 0.58 -0.04
N THR A 83 -13.63 0.48 1.28
CA THR A 83 -12.71 -0.43 1.97
C THR A 83 -13.14 -1.84 1.65
N LEU A 84 -12.33 -2.61 0.92
CA LEU A 84 -12.67 -4.01 0.66
C LEU A 84 -11.72 -4.90 1.45
N GLU A 85 -12.31 -5.58 2.43
CA GLU A 85 -11.75 -6.76 3.07
C GLU A 85 -11.29 -7.73 1.97
N VAL A 86 -9.98 -7.84 1.79
CA VAL A 86 -9.43 -8.97 1.04
C VAL A 86 -9.74 -10.18 1.92
N LYS A 87 -10.70 -11.01 1.53
CA LYS A 87 -10.81 -12.38 2.08
C LYS A 87 -9.49 -13.06 1.80
N LYS A 88 -8.63 -13.02 2.81
CA LYS A 88 -7.25 -13.50 2.77
C LYS A 88 -7.37 -15.01 2.70
N GLY A 89 -7.32 -15.56 1.49
CA GLY A 89 -7.42 -17.00 1.26
C GLY A 89 -6.48 -17.71 2.22
N GLU A 90 -7.07 -18.54 3.08
CA GLU A 90 -6.42 -19.44 4.02
C GLU A 90 -5.47 -20.37 3.24
N SER A 91 -4.28 -19.88 2.95
CA SER A 91 -3.19 -20.73 2.48
C SER A 91 -2.63 -21.40 3.73
N ARG A 92 -3.26 -22.52 4.10
CA ARG A 92 -2.82 -23.54 5.07
C ARG A 92 -1.74 -23.07 6.04
N ARG A 93 -2.14 -22.53 7.19
CA ARG A 93 -1.32 -22.63 8.39
C ARG A 93 -1.31 -24.10 8.80
N ARG A 94 -0.26 -24.84 8.45
CA ARG A 94 0.14 -25.96 9.31
C ARG A 94 0.68 -25.33 10.59
N GLN A 95 -0.06 -25.52 11.68
CA GLN A 95 0.40 -25.21 13.02
C GLN A 95 1.60 -26.10 13.35
N GLY A 96 2.73 -25.48 13.66
CA GLY A 96 3.84 -26.06 14.41
C GLY A 96 4.14 -25.12 15.58
N PRO A 97 4.51 -25.64 16.76
CA PRO A 97 4.59 -24.85 17.98
C PRO A 97 5.87 -24.02 18.03
N LEU A 98 5.69 -22.75 18.43
CA LEU A 98 6.65 -21.89 19.13
C LEU A 98 8.11 -21.91 18.64
N GLU A 99 8.44 -21.09 17.63
CA GLU A 99 9.77 -20.48 17.56
C GLU A 99 9.67 -18.98 17.25
N ASP A 100 10.44 -18.26 18.06
CA ASP A 100 10.61 -16.82 18.17
C ASP A 100 11.18 -16.23 16.87
N ALA A 101 10.35 -15.57 16.07
CA ALA A 101 10.81 -14.71 14.99
C ALA A 101 9.75 -13.67 14.66
N GLY A 102 9.77 -12.57 15.42
CA GLY A 102 9.09 -11.33 15.03
C GLY A 102 9.41 -10.99 13.56
N PRO A 103 8.46 -10.40 12.80
CA PRO A 103 8.69 -10.08 11.39
C PRO A 103 9.93 -9.19 11.30
N PRO A 104 10.88 -9.41 10.36
CA PRO A 104 12.15 -8.70 10.35
C PRO A 104 11.89 -7.20 10.40
N GLU A 105 12.25 -6.56 11.52
CA GLU A 105 11.97 -5.16 11.82
C GLU A 105 12.48 -4.24 10.70
N ALA A 106 13.54 -4.67 10.01
CA ALA A 106 14.09 -4.05 8.80
C ALA A 106 13.11 -3.94 7.61
N LYS A 107 12.17 -4.88 7.45
CA LYS A 107 11.17 -4.86 6.36
C LYS A 107 10.07 -3.84 6.62
N LYS A 108 9.68 -3.67 7.89
CA LYS A 108 8.76 -2.60 8.34
C LYS A 108 9.44 -1.24 8.22
N GLN A 109 10.70 -1.15 8.61
CA GLN A 109 11.49 0.08 8.56
C GLN A 109 11.70 0.57 7.13
N CYS A 110 12.03 -0.30 6.18
CA CYS A 110 12.27 0.11 4.79
C CYS A 110 11.03 0.76 4.14
N ILE A 111 9.84 0.22 4.39
CA ILE A 111 8.60 0.75 3.80
C ILE A 111 8.09 1.97 4.57
N LEU A 112 8.21 1.99 5.90
CA LEU A 112 7.91 3.17 6.72
C LEU A 112 8.86 4.32 6.37
N GLU A 113 10.15 4.05 6.17
CA GLU A 113 11.14 5.03 5.70
C GLU A 113 10.87 5.46 4.26
N MET A 114 10.42 4.58 3.36
CA MET A 114 9.99 5.00 2.01
C MET A 114 8.77 5.91 2.03
N MET A 115 7.86 5.74 2.99
CA MET A 115 6.72 6.64 3.20
C MET A 115 7.14 7.96 3.88
N LYS A 116 8.01 7.92 4.91
CA LYS A 116 8.58 9.10 5.56
C LYS A 116 9.45 9.95 4.62
N LEU A 117 10.21 9.29 3.73
CA LEU A 117 10.98 9.95 2.65
C LEU A 117 10.08 10.64 1.62
N GLN A 118 8.80 10.31 1.55
CA GLN A 118 7.82 11.02 0.72
C GLN A 118 7.17 12.19 1.45
N GLU A 119 6.95 12.10 2.76
CA GLU A 119 6.52 13.22 3.60
C GLU A 119 7.58 14.32 3.70
N LYS A 120 8.86 13.96 3.78
CA LYS A 120 9.99 14.90 3.89
C LYS A 120 10.35 15.62 2.58
N GLN A 121 9.68 15.33 1.47
CA GLN A 121 9.87 15.94 0.14
C GLN A 121 8.70 16.85 -0.24
N ARG A 122 7.90 17.26 0.77
CA ARG A 122 6.79 18.19 0.66
C ARG A 122 7.12 19.43 1.47
#